data_AF-A0A7X7JIE3-F1
#
_entry.id   AF-A0A7X7JIE3-F1
#
_cell.length_a   1.000
_cell.length_b   1.000
_cell.length_c   1.000
_cell.angle_alpha   90.00
_cell.angle_beta   90.00
_cell.angle_gamma   90.00
#
_symmetry.space_group_name_H-M   'P 1'
#
loop_
_entity.id
_entity.type
_entity.pdbx_description
1 polymer ?
#
loop_
_entity_poly.entity_id
_entity_poly.type
_entity_poly.pdbx_seq_one_letter_code
_entity_poly.pdbx_strand_id
1 'polypeptide(L)'
;ILLPMAGTSWMPAFVASPDALAGASALLPAGTRLSRRTSTVLKRLPSVRAQLSKNIEPTEIDGREEPETGVGRDSIWGVLRGPNGEFEAANALAARLALRLPLDRPGRALARFSIPTLLCVCDNDAPAPAKTTKRHAQGLAHVQVQSYVCDHFDIYVGEHFERAVRDQLSFLERQFDHTARAAQ
;
A
#
# COMPACT_ATOMS: atom_id res chain seq x y z
N ILE A 1 20.03 -5.24 8.13
CA ILE A 1 18.93 -6.22 8.06
C ILE A 1 17.72 -5.48 7.48
N LEU A 2 17.09 -6.02 6.44
CA LEU A 2 15.83 -5.52 5.90
C LEU A 2 14.78 -6.60 6.14
N LEU A 3 13.57 -6.21 6.51
CA LEU A 3 12.45 -7.14 6.76
C LEU A 3 11.37 -6.95 5.69
N PRO A 4 10.63 -8.00 5.27
CA PRO A 4 9.51 -7.83 4.36
C PRO A 4 8.50 -6.83 4.92
N MET A 5 8.05 -5.90 4.08
CA MET A 5 7.16 -4.82 4.51
C MET A 5 5.70 -5.26 4.52
N ALA A 6 5.22 -5.85 3.42
CA ALA A 6 3.85 -6.31 3.29
C ALA A 6 3.79 -7.80 2.88
N GLY A 7 2.79 -8.53 3.36
CA GLY A 7 2.58 -9.93 3.03
C GLY A 7 1.18 -10.42 3.39
N THR A 8 0.98 -11.74 3.27
CA THR A 8 -0.25 -12.40 3.75
C THR A 8 -0.06 -12.86 5.20
N SER A 9 -1.14 -13.30 5.86
CA SER A 9 -1.16 -13.60 7.31
C SER A 9 -0.14 -14.66 7.78
N TRP A 10 0.33 -15.53 6.91
CA TRP A 10 1.33 -16.57 7.22
C TRP A 10 2.76 -16.18 6.81
N MET A 11 2.93 -15.06 6.12
CA MET A 11 4.25 -14.56 5.71
C MET A 11 4.85 -13.70 6.84
N PRO A 12 6.15 -13.83 7.13
CA PRO A 12 6.84 -12.95 8.06
C PRO A 12 7.01 -11.56 7.42
N ALA A 13 6.01 -10.70 7.59
CA ALA A 13 5.99 -9.32 7.11
C ALA A 13 5.61 -8.34 8.23
N PHE A 14 5.98 -7.08 8.06
CA PHE A 14 5.64 -6.02 9.03
C PHE A 14 4.13 -5.71 9.03
N VAL A 15 3.50 -5.72 7.85
CA VAL A 15 2.06 -5.58 7.65
C VAL A 15 1.53 -6.81 6.93
N ALA A 16 0.40 -7.34 7.40
CA ALA A 16 -0.25 -8.49 6.76
C ALA A 16 -1.69 -8.16 6.38
N SER A 17 -2.07 -8.48 5.13
CA SER A 17 -3.45 -8.39 4.65
C SER A 17 -3.78 -9.59 3.75
N PRO A 18 -5.03 -10.10 3.79
CA PRO A 18 -5.46 -11.15 2.87
C PRO A 18 -5.38 -10.75 1.40
N ASP A 19 -5.67 -9.47 1.09
CA ASP A 19 -5.66 -8.89 -0.26
C ASP A 19 -4.28 -8.36 -0.69
N ALA A 20 -3.26 -8.43 0.18
CA ALA A 20 -1.98 -7.75 -0.07
C ALA A 20 -1.30 -8.16 -1.38
N LEU A 21 -1.35 -9.44 -1.75
CA LEU A 21 -0.72 -9.92 -2.98
C LEU A 21 -1.50 -9.47 -4.22
N ALA A 22 -2.81 -9.67 -4.24
CA ALA A 22 -3.66 -9.31 -5.38
C ALA A 22 -3.75 -7.80 -5.57
N GLY A 23 -4.02 -7.07 -4.50
CA GLY A 23 -4.15 -5.62 -4.50
C GLY A 23 -2.84 -4.91 -4.84
N ALA A 24 -1.75 -5.22 -4.13
CA ALA A 24 -0.48 -4.55 -4.39
C ALA A 24 0.07 -4.87 -5.80
N SER A 25 -0.14 -6.10 -6.29
CA SER A 25 0.29 -6.45 -7.66
C SER A 25 -0.54 -5.77 -8.74
N ALA A 26 -1.82 -5.44 -8.48
CA ALA A 26 -2.64 -4.70 -9.43
C ALA A 26 -2.18 -3.24 -9.62
N LEU A 27 -1.50 -2.66 -8.63
CA LEU A 27 -0.94 -1.31 -8.68
C LEU A 27 0.37 -1.21 -9.47
N LEU A 28 0.99 -2.34 -9.79
CA LEU A 28 2.25 -2.35 -10.53
C LEU A 28 1.99 -2.22 -12.04
N PRO A 29 2.88 -1.53 -12.79
CA PRO A 29 2.76 -1.45 -14.25
C PRO A 29 2.75 -2.83 -14.92
N ALA A 30 1.98 -2.97 -16.00
CA ALA A 30 1.94 -4.22 -16.78
C ALA A 30 3.32 -4.56 -17.37
N GLY A 31 3.75 -5.82 -17.21
CA GLY A 31 5.10 -6.27 -17.59
C GLY A 31 6.13 -6.16 -16.46
N THR A 32 5.68 -5.89 -15.23
CA THR A 32 6.53 -5.93 -14.04
C THR A 32 7.02 -7.35 -13.80
N ARG A 33 8.32 -7.54 -13.59
CA ARG A 33 8.92 -8.87 -13.42
C ARG A 33 9.32 -9.14 -11.98
N LEU A 34 9.08 -10.38 -11.53
CA LEU A 34 9.64 -10.91 -10.29
C LEU A 34 11.08 -11.36 -10.52
N SER A 35 11.93 -11.27 -9.51
CA SER A 35 13.26 -11.90 -9.57
C SER A 35 13.19 -13.41 -9.87
N ARG A 36 14.25 -13.98 -10.41
CA ARG A 36 14.34 -15.42 -10.72
C ARG A 36 14.14 -16.27 -9.48
N ARG A 37 14.71 -15.85 -8.35
CA ARG A 37 14.55 -16.58 -7.08
C ARG A 37 13.08 -16.62 -6.65
N THR A 38 12.40 -15.48 -6.63
CA THR A 38 10.99 -15.41 -6.28
C THR A 38 10.12 -16.14 -7.30
N SER A 39 10.41 -16.01 -8.61
CA SER A 39 9.72 -16.73 -9.68
C SER A 39 9.84 -18.25 -9.53
N THR A 40 11.02 -18.75 -9.16
CA THR A 40 11.27 -20.20 -8.95
C THR A 40 10.48 -20.74 -7.76
N VAL A 41 10.42 -19.98 -6.67
CA VAL A 41 9.64 -20.34 -5.49
C VAL A 41 8.14 -20.31 -5.80
N LEU A 42 7.68 -19.28 -6.50
CA LEU A 42 6.27 -19.10 -6.84
C LEU A 42 5.74 -20.20 -7.77
N LYS A 43 6.57 -20.75 -8.66
CA LYS A 43 6.23 -21.95 -9.47
C LYS A 43 5.84 -23.15 -8.60
N ARG A 44 6.36 -23.25 -7.37
CA ARG A 44 6.04 -24.31 -6.40
C ARG A 44 4.83 -24.00 -5.53
N LEU A 45 4.25 -22.80 -5.64
CA LEU A 45 3.13 -22.31 -4.82
C LEU A 45 1.98 -21.82 -5.73
N PRO A 46 1.25 -22.74 -6.38
CA PRO A 46 0.26 -22.38 -7.40
C PRO A 46 -0.90 -21.52 -6.86
N SER A 47 -1.30 -21.72 -5.60
CA SER A 47 -2.32 -20.91 -4.93
C SER A 47 -1.89 -19.46 -4.72
N VAL A 48 -0.60 -19.23 -4.43
CA VAL A 48 -0.03 -17.89 -4.27
C VAL A 48 0.12 -17.23 -5.64
N ARG A 49 0.57 -17.98 -6.65
CA ARG A 49 0.66 -17.50 -8.03
C ARG A 49 -0.70 -17.02 -8.56
N ALA A 50 -1.77 -17.74 -8.25
CA ALA A 50 -3.12 -17.40 -8.69
C ALA A 50 -3.64 -16.07 -8.11
N GLN A 51 -3.03 -15.58 -7.01
CA GLN A 51 -3.38 -14.29 -6.42
C GLN A 51 -2.65 -13.11 -7.07
N LEU A 52 -1.61 -13.34 -7.86
CA LEU A 52 -0.92 -12.23 -8.52
C LEU A 52 -1.75 -11.68 -9.68
N SER A 53 -1.73 -10.36 -9.83
CA SER A 53 -2.33 -9.69 -10.96
C SER A 53 -1.65 -10.09 -12.28
N LYS A 54 -2.34 -9.80 -13.38
CA LYS A 54 -1.81 -9.98 -14.74
C LYS A 54 -0.65 -9.03 -15.07
N ASN A 55 -0.39 -8.03 -14.23
CA ASN A 55 0.69 -7.08 -14.44
C ASN A 55 2.05 -7.68 -14.10
N ILE A 56 2.07 -8.79 -13.33
CA ILE A 56 3.29 -9.47 -12.92
C ILE A 56 3.61 -10.65 -13.84
N GLU A 57 4.82 -10.64 -14.40
CA GLU A 57 5.39 -11.72 -15.17
C GLU A 57 6.50 -12.43 -14.38
N PRO A 58 6.48 -13.77 -14.29
CA PRO A 58 7.63 -14.51 -13.79
C PRO A 58 8.82 -14.33 -14.73
N THR A 59 10.01 -14.11 -14.19
CA THR A 59 11.22 -14.10 -15.02
C THR A 59 11.51 -15.52 -15.51
N GLU A 60 11.65 -15.68 -16.83
CA GLU A 60 12.02 -16.95 -17.46
C GLU A 60 13.48 -17.33 -17.16
N ILE A 61 13.75 -18.64 -17.13
CA ILE A 61 15.11 -19.16 -16.99
C ILE A 61 15.59 -19.46 -18.40
N ASP A 62 16.12 -18.43 -19.08
CA ASP A 62 16.62 -18.50 -20.47
C ASP A 62 18.15 -18.64 -20.55
N GLY A 63 18.81 -18.90 -19.41
CA GLY A 63 20.26 -19.05 -19.32
C GLY A 63 21.04 -17.73 -19.33
N ARG A 64 20.38 -16.57 -19.47
CA ARG A 64 21.04 -15.26 -19.33
C ARG A 64 21.26 -14.94 -17.86
N GLU A 65 22.36 -14.27 -17.52
CA GLU A 65 22.60 -13.80 -16.16
C GLU A 65 21.53 -12.77 -15.78
N GLU A 66 20.97 -12.86 -14.57
CA GLU A 66 20.05 -11.81 -14.12
C GLU A 66 20.89 -10.58 -13.78
N PRO A 67 20.58 -9.38 -14.29
CA PRO A 67 21.34 -8.18 -13.95
C PRO A 67 21.34 -8.00 -12.43
N GLU A 68 22.44 -7.57 -11.82
CA GLU A 68 22.43 -7.22 -10.39
C GLU A 68 21.32 -6.20 -10.12
N THR A 69 20.59 -6.37 -9.02
CA THR A 69 19.57 -5.38 -8.63
C THR A 69 20.29 -4.15 -8.08
N GLY A 70 19.90 -2.96 -8.51
CA GLY A 70 20.31 -1.69 -7.90
C GLY A 70 19.86 -1.58 -6.44
N VAL A 71 18.89 -2.42 -6.03
CA VAL A 71 18.45 -2.60 -4.63
C VAL A 71 19.46 -3.40 -3.79
N GLY A 72 20.48 -4.00 -4.44
CA GLY A 72 21.62 -4.67 -3.82
C GLY A 72 21.30 -5.99 -3.12
N ARG A 73 20.07 -6.52 -3.26
CA ARG A 73 19.62 -7.79 -2.63
C ARG A 73 18.47 -8.43 -3.42
N ASP A 74 18.55 -9.74 -3.63
CA ASP A 74 17.45 -10.60 -4.09
C ASP A 74 16.98 -11.54 -2.97
N SER A 75 15.92 -11.13 -2.27
CA SER A 75 15.29 -11.94 -1.23
C SER A 75 14.12 -12.74 -1.78
N ILE A 76 13.78 -13.87 -1.16
CA ILE A 76 12.62 -14.69 -1.53
C ILE A 76 11.30 -13.89 -1.53
N TRP A 77 11.23 -12.80 -0.76
CA TRP A 77 10.06 -11.93 -0.62
C TRP A 77 9.93 -10.89 -1.74
N GLY A 78 10.81 -10.94 -2.75
CA GLY A 78 10.61 -10.32 -4.05
C GLY A 78 11.39 -9.03 -4.25
N VAL A 79 12.09 -8.99 -5.37
CA VAL A 79 12.41 -7.75 -6.08
C VAL A 79 11.46 -7.67 -7.28
N LEU A 80 10.82 -6.52 -7.42
CA LEU A 80 9.96 -6.14 -8.53
C LEU A 80 10.78 -5.25 -9.46
N ARG A 81 10.83 -5.61 -10.74
CA ARG A 81 11.41 -4.76 -11.79
C ARG A 81 10.34 -4.26 -12.70
N GLY A 82 10.30 -2.97 -12.92
CA GLY A 82 9.39 -2.36 -13.87
C GLY A 82 9.65 -2.83 -15.30
N PRO A 83 8.66 -2.63 -16.20
CA PRO A 83 8.85 -2.80 -17.63
C PRO A 83 10.07 -2.00 -18.10
N ASN A 84 10.84 -2.56 -19.03
CA ASN A 84 12.03 -1.92 -19.62
C ASN A 84 13.09 -1.44 -18.61
N GLY A 85 13.05 -1.89 -17.35
CA GLY A 85 13.99 -1.47 -16.30
C GLY A 85 13.73 -0.07 -15.73
N GLU A 86 12.51 0.47 -15.88
CA GLU A 86 12.16 1.82 -15.42
C GLU A 86 12.23 2.00 -13.89
N PHE A 87 12.02 0.92 -13.14
CA PHE A 87 12.20 0.93 -11.68
C PHE A 87 12.67 -0.43 -11.17
N GLU A 88 13.28 -0.41 -9.98
CA GLU A 88 13.50 -1.59 -9.17
C GLU A 88 13.05 -1.33 -7.74
N ALA A 89 12.24 -2.23 -7.19
CA ALA A 89 11.73 -2.13 -5.83
C ALA A 89 11.90 -3.47 -5.11
N ALA A 90 12.31 -3.44 -3.84
CA ALA A 90 12.27 -4.63 -2.99
C ALA A 90 11.14 -4.49 -1.97
N ASN A 91 10.45 -5.60 -1.70
CA ASN A 91 9.55 -5.68 -0.56
C ASN A 91 10.37 -5.72 0.74
N ALA A 92 10.73 -4.54 1.24
CA ALA A 92 11.70 -4.40 2.32
C ALA A 92 11.50 -3.10 3.11
N LEU A 93 11.71 -3.18 4.42
CA LEU A 93 11.76 -2.05 5.34
C LEU A 93 13.12 -2.02 6.06
N ALA A 94 13.66 -0.83 6.30
CA ALA A 94 14.86 -0.65 7.11
C ALA A 94 14.65 -1.19 8.54
N ALA A 95 15.49 -2.12 9.03
CA ALA A 95 15.31 -2.73 10.36
C ALA A 95 15.21 -1.71 11.51
N ARG A 96 15.88 -0.55 11.40
CA ARG A 96 15.78 0.52 12.40
C ARG A 96 14.35 1.06 12.58
N LEU A 97 13.51 0.96 11.54
CA LEU A 97 12.12 1.38 11.62
C LEU A 97 11.28 0.44 12.48
N ALA A 98 11.65 -0.84 12.59
CA ALA A 98 11.01 -1.77 13.53
C ALA A 98 11.12 -1.32 14.99
N LEU A 99 12.15 -0.52 15.34
CA LEU A 99 12.31 0.06 16.67
C LEU A 99 11.47 1.33 16.88
N ARG A 100 11.00 1.97 15.80
CA ARG A 100 10.26 3.24 15.87
C ARG A 100 8.76 3.06 15.66
N LEU A 101 8.35 2.19 14.73
CA LEU A 101 6.95 2.03 14.33
C LEU A 101 6.01 1.63 15.49
N PRO A 102 6.39 0.76 16.45
CA PRO A 102 5.53 0.46 17.60
C PRO A 102 5.25 1.66 18.51
N LEU A 103 6.10 2.68 18.45
CA LEU A 103 5.98 3.92 19.23
C LEU A 103 5.22 5.00 18.47
N ASP A 104 5.10 4.87 17.14
CA ASP A 104 4.37 5.81 16.31
C ASP A 104 2.86 5.61 16.48
N ARG A 105 2.14 6.69 16.81
CA ARG A 105 0.71 6.66 17.12
C ARG A 105 -0.02 7.78 16.39
N PRO A 106 -0.05 7.76 15.05
CA PRO A 106 -0.63 8.84 14.25
C PRO A 106 -2.11 9.09 14.60
N GLY A 107 -2.89 8.03 14.85
CA GLY A 107 -4.28 8.16 15.30
C GLY A 107 -4.44 8.93 16.62
N ARG A 108 -3.54 8.76 17.59
CA ARG A 108 -3.55 9.58 18.82
C ARG A 108 -3.08 11.00 18.57
N ALA A 109 -2.13 11.16 17.64
CA ALA A 109 -1.59 12.46 17.29
C ALA A 109 -2.63 13.37 16.62
N LEU A 110 -3.65 12.79 15.96
CA LEU A 110 -4.73 13.54 15.31
C LEU A 110 -5.39 14.59 16.22
N ALA A 111 -5.59 14.28 17.50
CA ALA A 111 -6.18 15.21 18.47
C ALA A 111 -5.25 16.36 18.92
N ARG A 112 -3.98 16.38 18.49
CA ARG A 112 -2.99 17.38 18.92
C ARG A 112 -3.01 18.65 18.08
N PHE A 113 -3.75 18.66 16.98
CA PHE A 113 -3.82 19.78 16.04
C PHE A 113 -5.28 20.07 15.71
N SER A 114 -5.54 21.21 15.06
CA SER A 114 -6.88 21.63 14.65
C SER A 114 -6.99 21.84 13.14
N ILE A 115 -6.05 21.26 12.37
CA ILE A 115 -5.99 21.42 10.92
C ILE A 115 -7.15 20.62 10.29
N PRO A 116 -7.96 21.22 9.41
CA PRO A 116 -8.99 20.48 8.68
C PRO A 116 -8.40 19.22 8.04
N THR A 117 -8.96 18.06 8.37
CA THR A 117 -8.44 16.76 7.96
C THR A 117 -9.55 15.89 7.40
N LEU A 118 -9.31 15.26 6.25
CA LEU A 118 -10.14 14.20 5.71
C LEU A 118 -9.52 12.83 6.01
N LEU A 119 -10.29 11.93 6.62
CA LEU A 119 -9.93 10.52 6.74
C LEU A 119 -10.75 9.70 5.74
N CYS A 120 -10.08 9.12 4.75
CA CYS A 120 -10.65 8.11 3.87
C CYS A 120 -10.44 6.72 4.50
N VAL A 121 -11.52 6.03 4.85
CA VAL A 121 -11.47 4.80 5.64
C VAL A 121 -12.14 3.66 4.88
N CYS A 122 -11.38 2.61 4.58
CA CYS A 122 -11.89 1.35 4.04
C CYS A 122 -12.50 0.52 5.18
N ASP A 123 -13.77 0.15 5.07
CA ASP A 123 -14.52 -0.50 6.16
C ASP A 123 -14.03 -1.91 6.48
N ASN A 124 -13.44 -2.61 5.50
CA ASN A 124 -12.92 -3.97 5.64
C ASN A 124 -11.39 -4.02 5.77
N ASP A 125 -10.73 -2.89 6.04
CA ASP A 125 -9.27 -2.79 6.16
C ASP A 125 -8.72 -3.66 7.31
N ALA A 126 -7.96 -4.70 6.99
CA ALA A 126 -7.30 -5.56 7.97
C ALA A 126 -6.00 -4.94 8.54
N PRO A 127 -5.08 -4.40 7.72
CA PRO A 127 -3.90 -3.66 8.17
C PRO A 127 -4.16 -2.44 9.06
N ALA A 128 -5.18 -1.65 8.73
CA ALA A 128 -5.51 -0.39 9.37
C ALA A 128 -7.01 -0.34 9.75
N PRO A 129 -7.44 -1.08 10.79
CA PRO A 129 -8.86 -1.32 11.07
C PRO A 129 -9.72 -0.05 11.22
N ALA A 130 -10.77 0.03 10.39
CA ALA A 130 -11.70 1.15 10.32
C ALA A 130 -12.22 1.60 11.69
N LYS A 131 -12.62 0.65 12.55
CA LYS A 131 -13.15 0.94 13.89
C LYS A 131 -12.16 1.74 14.74
N THR A 132 -10.88 1.39 14.69
CA THR A 132 -9.83 2.08 15.45
C THR A 132 -9.57 3.46 14.87
N THR A 133 -9.49 3.58 13.54
CA THR A 133 -9.32 4.86 12.84
C THR A 133 -10.46 5.83 13.14
N LYS A 134 -11.71 5.38 12.99
CA LYS A 134 -12.92 6.17 13.28
C LYS A 134 -12.98 6.61 14.74
N ARG A 135 -12.61 5.73 15.69
CA ARG A 135 -12.54 6.07 17.12
C ARG A 135 -11.59 7.24 17.40
N HIS A 136 -10.46 7.30 16.70
CA HIS A 136 -9.50 8.40 16.87
C HIS A 136 -10.01 9.75 16.34
N ALA A 137 -10.98 9.74 15.42
CA ALA A 137 -11.62 10.95 14.90
C ALA A 137 -12.85 11.41 15.71
N GLN A 138 -13.40 10.55 16.58
CA GLN A 138 -14.61 10.86 17.34
C GLN A 138 -14.43 12.12 18.18
N GLY A 139 -15.35 13.08 18.03
CA GLY A 139 -15.35 14.34 18.77
C GLY A 139 -14.40 15.41 18.21
N LEU A 140 -13.62 15.12 17.16
CA LEU A 140 -12.73 16.09 16.55
C LEU A 140 -13.47 16.86 15.43
N ALA A 141 -13.94 18.07 15.73
CA ALA A 141 -14.74 18.88 14.80
C ALA A 141 -14.02 19.24 13.49
N HIS A 142 -12.68 19.23 13.50
CA HIS A 142 -11.85 19.51 12.32
C HIS A 142 -11.61 18.26 11.44
N VAL A 143 -12.10 17.09 11.85
CA VAL A 143 -11.90 15.82 11.13
C VAL A 143 -13.19 15.39 10.46
N GLN A 144 -13.17 15.31 9.13
CA GLN A 144 -14.21 14.68 8.33
C GLN A 144 -13.82 13.22 8.09
N VAL A 145 -14.75 12.29 8.28
CA VAL A 145 -14.54 10.86 7.99
C VAL A 145 -15.39 10.44 6.80
N GLN A 146 -14.75 9.90 5.77
CA GLN A 146 -15.38 9.31 4.60
C GLN A 146 -15.13 7.80 4.59
N SER A 147 -16.22 7.02 4.52
CA SER A 147 -16.13 5.54 4.55
C SER A 147 -16.35 4.94 3.17
N TYR A 148 -15.63 3.86 2.88
CA TYR A 148 -15.68 3.08 1.64
C TYR A 148 -15.85 1.61 2.01
N VAL A 149 -16.84 0.93 1.44
CA VAL A 149 -17.08 -0.51 1.67
C VAL A 149 -16.14 -1.30 0.76
N CYS A 150 -14.88 -1.40 1.15
CA CYS A 150 -13.83 -2.08 0.39
C CYS A 150 -12.67 -2.53 1.30
N ASP A 151 -11.78 -3.37 0.77
CA ASP A 151 -10.56 -3.81 1.46
C ASP A 151 -9.45 -2.75 1.37
N HIS A 152 -8.25 -3.06 1.88
CA HIS A 152 -7.15 -2.11 2.02
C HIS A 152 -6.66 -1.58 0.67
N PHE A 153 -6.50 -2.46 -0.32
CA PHE A 153 -5.95 -2.08 -1.62
C PHE A 153 -7.00 -1.63 -2.64
N ASP A 154 -8.27 -1.99 -2.44
CA ASP A 154 -9.36 -1.66 -3.35
C ASP A 154 -9.54 -0.15 -3.58
N ILE A 155 -9.25 0.67 -2.56
CA ILE A 155 -9.33 2.14 -2.65
C ILE A 155 -8.37 2.74 -3.67
N TYR A 156 -7.36 2.00 -4.12
CA TYR A 156 -6.38 2.46 -5.08
C TYR A 156 -6.70 2.07 -6.53
N VAL A 157 -7.79 1.34 -6.77
CA VAL A 157 -8.20 0.92 -8.12
C VAL A 157 -9.70 1.11 -8.37
N GLY A 158 -10.09 1.15 -9.65
CA GLY A 158 -11.49 1.09 -10.09
C GLY A 158 -12.39 2.19 -9.50
N GLU A 159 -13.64 1.82 -9.19
CA GLU A 159 -14.66 2.79 -8.73
C GLU A 159 -14.32 3.41 -7.37
N HIS A 160 -13.73 2.63 -6.45
CA HIS A 160 -13.35 3.13 -5.13
C HIS A 160 -12.26 4.20 -5.23
N PHE A 161 -11.28 4.01 -6.12
CA PHE A 161 -10.28 5.03 -6.43
C PHE A 161 -10.92 6.32 -6.96
N GLU A 162 -11.73 6.20 -7.99
CA GLU A 162 -12.41 7.36 -8.61
C GLU A 162 -13.26 8.13 -7.59
N ARG A 163 -13.95 7.40 -6.71
CA ARG A 163 -14.71 8.00 -5.62
C ARG A 163 -13.80 8.68 -4.58
N ALA A 164 -12.73 8.02 -4.15
CA ALA A 164 -11.80 8.57 -3.17
C ALA A 164 -11.14 9.86 -3.67
N VAL A 165 -10.72 9.88 -4.93
CA VAL A 165 -10.15 11.08 -5.58
C VAL A 165 -11.17 12.22 -5.61
N ARG A 166 -12.42 11.96 -6.01
CA ARG A 166 -13.48 12.99 -6.00
C ARG A 166 -13.73 13.55 -4.60
N ASP A 167 -13.79 12.69 -3.58
CA ASP A 167 -14.02 13.12 -2.20
C ASP A 167 -12.84 13.97 -1.67
N GLN A 168 -11.60 13.58 -2.00
CA GLN A 168 -10.38 14.31 -1.66
C GLN A 168 -10.34 15.68 -2.34
N LEU A 169 -10.63 15.75 -3.64
CA LEU A 169 -10.68 17.01 -4.39
C LEU A 169 -11.77 17.93 -3.81
N SER A 170 -12.98 17.43 -3.60
CA SER A 170 -14.07 18.20 -3.01
C SER A 170 -13.74 18.73 -1.61
N PHE A 171 -13.03 17.94 -0.80
CA PHE A 171 -12.54 18.39 0.49
C PHE A 171 -11.52 19.52 0.34
N LEU A 172 -10.51 19.36 -0.51
CA LEU A 172 -9.48 20.38 -0.73
C LEU A 172 -10.07 21.67 -1.29
N GLU A 173 -10.97 21.58 -2.29
CA GLU A 173 -11.69 22.73 -2.83
C GLU A 173 -12.40 23.51 -1.71
N ARG A 174 -13.15 22.83 -0.83
CA ARG A 174 -13.80 23.52 0.32
C ARG A 174 -12.81 24.16 1.30
N GLN A 175 -11.61 23.59 1.48
CA GLN A 175 -10.62 24.14 2.41
C GLN A 175 -9.80 25.30 1.83
N PHE A 176 -9.60 25.31 0.51
CA PHE A 176 -8.76 26.26 -0.22
C PHE A 176 -9.54 27.21 -1.13
N ASP A 177 -10.88 27.16 -1.16
CA ASP A 177 -11.69 28.17 -1.81
C ASP A 177 -11.53 29.53 -1.09
N HIS A 178 -10.61 30.33 -1.61
CA HIS A 178 -10.26 31.65 -1.09
C HIS A 178 -11.40 32.67 -1.24
N THR A 179 -12.33 32.43 -2.15
CA THR A 179 -13.46 33.33 -2.45
C THR A 179 -14.49 33.34 -1.34
N ALA A 180 -14.75 32.19 -0.71
CA ALA A 180 -15.67 32.05 0.41
C ALA A 180 -15.14 32.63 1.74
N ARG A 181 -13.81 32.69 1.91
CA ARG A 181 -13.14 33.20 3.13
C ARG A 181 -12.97 34.71 3.16
N ALA A 182 -12.97 35.38 2.01
CA ALA A 182 -12.83 36.85 1.93
C ALA A 182 -14.16 37.60 2.12
N ALA A 183 -15.29 36.89 2.12
CA ALA A 183 -16.65 37.44 2.26
C ALA A 183 -17.26 37.27 3.68
N GLN A 184 -16.48 36.73 4.64
CA GLN A 184 -16.83 36.60 6.06
C GLN A 184 -15.94 37.52 6.89
#